data_AF-A0A2S9XDV3-F1
#
_entry.id   AF-A0A2S9XDV3-F1
#
_cell.length_a   1.000
_cell.length_b   1.000
_cell.length_c   1.000
_cell.angle_alpha   90.00
_cell.angle_beta   90.00
_cell.angle_gamma   90.00
#
_symmetry.space_group_name_H-M   'P 1'
#
loop_
_entity.id
_entity.type
_entity.pdbx_description
1 polymer ?
#
loop_
_entity_poly.entity_id
_entity_poly.type
_entity_poly.pdbx_seq_one_letter_code
_entity_poly.pdbx_strand_id
1 'polypeptide(L)'
;MTATAHPGTERLAADSNPWQIAEDPHLDRQTKLHRLRDLEYFVRQVEVATEEGMPGESTLPSIDEVLAALAQLRPHAEAVETPTKL
;
A
#
# COMPACT_ATOMS: atom_id res chain seq x y z
N MET A 1 3.30 -19.41 30.48
CA MET A 1 2.86 -19.38 29.07
C MET A 1 2.79 -17.92 28.66
N THR A 2 3.86 -17.37 28.09
CA THR A 2 3.89 -16.00 27.58
C THR A 2 4.17 -16.09 26.10
N ALA A 3 3.11 -16.04 25.30
CA ALA A 3 3.23 -15.83 23.87
C ALA A 3 3.74 -14.40 23.71
N THR A 4 5.05 -14.28 23.49
CA THR A 4 5.68 -13.03 23.08
C THR A 4 5.09 -12.68 21.72
N ALA A 5 4.10 -11.81 21.70
CA ALA A 5 3.59 -11.23 20.47
C ALA A 5 4.74 -10.48 19.82
N HIS A 6 5.26 -10.99 18.71
CA HIS A 6 6.21 -10.28 17.86
C HIS A 6 5.49 -9.06 17.28
N PRO A 7 5.86 -7.81 17.62
CA PRO A 7 5.18 -6.62 17.10
C PRO A 7 5.57 -6.27 15.65
N GLY A 8 6.29 -7.15 14.96
CA GLY A 8 6.75 -6.94 13.57
C GLY A 8 5.91 -7.66 12.50
N THR A 9 4.95 -8.48 12.92
CA THR A 9 4.04 -9.21 12.03
C THR A 9 2.61 -9.02 12.50
N GLU A 10 2.23 -7.77 12.79
CA GLU A 10 0.86 -7.34 12.54
C GLU A 10 0.68 -7.41 11.03
N ARG A 11 0.58 -8.65 10.54
CA ARG A 11 -0.23 -9.12 9.44
C ARG A 11 -0.94 -7.92 8.86
N LEU A 12 -0.32 -7.27 7.86
CA LEU A 12 -1.04 -6.38 6.97
C LEU A 12 -2.24 -7.19 6.59
N ALA A 13 -3.38 -6.89 7.21
CA ALA A 13 -4.56 -7.68 7.02
C ALA A 13 -4.76 -7.59 5.51
N ALA A 14 -4.85 -8.73 4.84
CA ALA A 14 -5.13 -8.78 3.41
C ALA A 14 -6.43 -8.01 3.06
N ASP A 15 -7.19 -7.59 4.07
CA ASP A 15 -8.36 -6.71 4.05
C ASP A 15 -8.07 -5.20 4.33
N SER A 16 -6.81 -4.77 4.34
CA SER A 16 -6.46 -3.36 4.62
C SER A 16 -6.66 -2.52 3.37
N ASN A 17 -7.75 -1.77 3.33
CA ASN A 17 -8.03 -0.83 2.25
C ASN A 17 -6.87 0.19 2.11
N PRO A 18 -6.26 0.33 0.93
CA PRO A 18 -5.11 1.23 0.73
C PRO A 18 -5.45 2.69 1.06
N TRP A 19 -6.69 3.12 0.87
CA TRP A 19 -7.15 4.46 1.23
C TRP A 19 -7.20 4.67 2.73
N GLN A 20 -7.61 3.66 3.50
CA GLN A 20 -7.59 3.75 4.96
C GLN A 20 -6.17 3.95 5.49
N ILE A 21 -5.17 3.27 4.91
CA ILE A 21 -3.76 3.45 5.28
C ILE A 21 -3.28 4.87 4.90
N ALA A 22 -3.63 5.34 3.70
CA ALA A 22 -3.21 6.66 3.24
C ALA A 22 -3.83 7.81 4.05
N GLU A 23 -5.09 7.66 4.46
CA GLU A 23 -5.86 8.66 5.19
C GLU A 23 -5.70 8.58 6.72
N ASP A 24 -5.12 7.49 7.26
CA ASP A 24 -5.00 7.27 8.71
C ASP A 24 -4.25 8.44 9.39
N PRO A 25 -4.90 9.23 10.26
CA PRO A 25 -4.26 10.34 10.95
C PRO A 25 -3.27 9.89 12.04
N HIS A 26 -3.32 8.62 12.45
CA HIS A 26 -2.44 8.06 13.48
C HIS A 26 -1.11 7.55 12.93
N LEU A 27 -0.98 7.43 11.61
CA LEU A 27 0.25 6.98 10.96
C LEU A 27 1.05 8.18 10.44
N ASP A 28 2.35 8.16 10.66
CA ASP A 28 3.25 9.09 9.99
C ASP A 28 3.43 8.70 8.51
N ARG A 29 3.83 9.66 7.68
CA ARG A 29 3.98 9.47 6.23
C ARG A 29 4.91 8.31 5.87
N GLN A 30 6.00 8.11 6.61
CA GLN A 30 6.96 7.06 6.30
C GLN A 30 6.35 5.67 6.59
N THR A 31 5.65 5.53 7.70
CA THR A 31 4.89 4.32 8.04
C THR A 31 3.80 4.01 7.02
N LYS A 32 3.05 5.02 6.56
CA LYS A 32 2.05 4.85 5.50
C LYS A 32 2.68 4.33 4.20
N LEU A 33 3.79 4.93 3.77
CA LEU A 33 4.51 4.50 2.58
C LEU A 33 5.02 3.07 2.71
N HIS A 34 5.55 2.69 3.86
CA HIS A 34 6.03 1.33 4.12
C HIS A 34 4.88 0.32 4.01
N ARG A 35 3.78 0.54 4.75
CA ARG A 35 2.60 -0.33 4.74
C ARG A 35 1.99 -0.48 3.34
N LEU A 36 1.88 0.61 2.58
CA LEU A 36 1.35 0.54 1.21
C LEU A 36 2.28 -0.17 0.22
N ARG A 37 3.61 -0.12 0.42
CA ARG A 37 4.57 -0.87 -0.40
C ARG A 37 4.54 -2.36 -0.09
N ASP A 38 4.39 -2.71 1.18
CA ASP A 38 4.20 -4.10 1.58
C ASP A 38 2.88 -4.66 1.02
N LEU A 39 1.82 -3.86 1.03
CA LEU A 39 0.53 -4.19 0.39
C LEU A 39 0.69 -4.38 -1.12
N GLU A 40 1.41 -3.50 -1.81
CA GLU A 40 1.70 -3.63 -3.25
C GLU A 40 2.40 -4.95 -3.56
N TYR A 41 3.44 -5.29 -2.78
CA TYR A 41 4.17 -6.54 -2.93
C TYR A 41 3.25 -7.75 -2.75
N PHE A 42 2.40 -7.73 -1.73
CA PHE A 42 1.47 -8.81 -1.44
C PHE A 42 0.43 -9.00 -2.56
N VAL A 43 -0.19 -7.92 -3.03
CA VAL A 43 -1.16 -7.97 -4.15
C VAL A 43 -0.51 -8.58 -5.39
N ARG A 44 0.69 -8.14 -5.77
CA ARG A 44 1.41 -8.70 -6.92
C ARG A 44 1.75 -10.18 -6.76
N GLN A 45 2.13 -10.62 -5.56
CA GLN A 45 2.40 -12.05 -5.29
C GLN A 45 1.14 -12.90 -5.47
N VAL A 46 -0.01 -12.39 -5.04
CA VAL A 46 -1.28 -13.08 -5.18
C VAL A 46 -1.79 -13.06 -6.63
N GLU A 47 -1.57 -11.98 -7.38
CA GLU A 47 -1.83 -11.97 -8.83
C GLU A 47 -1.06 -13.09 -9.53
N VAL A 48 0.25 -13.22 -9.27
CA VAL A 48 1.08 -14.30 -9.83
C VAL A 48 0.59 -15.68 -9.38
N ALA A 49 0.28 -15.87 -8.10
CA ALA A 49 -0.23 -17.16 -7.60
C ALA A 49 -1.58 -17.54 -8.24
N THR A 50 -2.45 -16.55 -8.47
CA THR A 50 -3.74 -16.74 -9.13
C THR A 50 -3.55 -17.14 -10.60
N GLU A 51 -2.61 -16.51 -11.30
CA GLU A 51 -2.22 -16.89 -12.66
C GLU A 51 -1.67 -18.33 -12.74
N GLU A 52 -0.96 -18.79 -11.71
CA GLU A 52 -0.48 -20.17 -11.59
C GLU A 52 -1.55 -21.18 -11.15
N GLY A 53 -2.82 -20.76 -11.03
CA GLY A 53 -3.94 -21.63 -10.68
C GLY A 53 -4.04 -21.97 -9.20
N MET A 54 -3.33 -21.24 -8.34
CA MET A 54 -3.54 -21.28 -6.89
C MET A 54 -4.52 -20.17 -6.51
N PRO A 55 -5.78 -20.48 -6.14
CA PRO A 55 -6.76 -19.45 -5.84
C PRO A 55 -6.33 -18.67 -4.60
N GLY A 56 -5.84 -17.44 -4.82
CA GLY A 56 -5.62 -16.46 -3.78
C GLY A 56 -6.95 -15.94 -3.23
N GLU A 57 -7.01 -15.66 -1.94
CA GLU A 57 -8.20 -15.10 -1.28
C GLU A 57 -8.66 -13.82 -1.99
N SER A 58 -9.92 -13.82 -2.43
CA SER A 58 -10.50 -12.84 -3.37
C SER A 58 -10.86 -11.48 -2.73
N THR A 59 -10.31 -11.16 -1.55
CA THR A 59 -10.62 -9.93 -0.80
C THR A 59 -9.56 -8.84 -0.93
N LEU A 60 -8.54 -9.05 -1.77
CA LEU A 60 -7.48 -8.07 -1.96
C LEU A 60 -7.93 -6.84 -2.75
N PRO A 61 -7.41 -5.65 -2.41
CA PRO A 61 -7.59 -4.46 -3.22
C PRO A 61 -6.89 -4.62 -4.57
N SER A 62 -7.36 -3.90 -5.59
CA SER A 62 -6.68 -3.88 -6.89
C SER A 62 -5.30 -3.23 -6.78
N ILE A 63 -4.36 -3.68 -7.60
CA ILE A 63 -3.03 -3.07 -7.67
C ILE A 63 -3.10 -1.57 -8.00
N ASP A 64 -4.06 -1.16 -8.83
CA ASP A 64 -4.31 0.23 -9.20
C ASP A 64 -4.71 1.10 -8.00
N GLU A 65 -5.57 0.60 -7.11
CA GLU A 65 -5.95 1.31 -5.89
C GLU A 65 -4.76 1.51 -4.94
N VAL A 66 -3.92 0.48 -4.80
CA VAL A 66 -2.71 0.57 -3.98
C VAL A 66 -1.74 1.60 -4.57
N LEU A 67 -1.55 1.61 -5.89
CA LEU A 67 -0.71 2.59 -6.58
C LEU A 67 -1.26 4.01 -6.48
N ALA A 68 -2.59 4.21 -6.54
CA ALA A 68 -3.23 5.50 -6.38
C ALA A 68 -3.04 6.06 -4.95
N ALA A 69 -3.23 5.24 -3.92
CA ALA A 69 -2.97 5.62 -2.53
C ALA A 69 -1.48 5.99 -2.31
N LEU A 70 -0.56 5.24 -2.93
CA LEU A 70 0.86 5.57 -2.92
C LEU A 70 1.18 6.90 -3.61
N ALA A 71 0.50 7.20 -4.72
CA ALA A 71 0.66 8.46 -5.43
C ALA A 71 0.19 9.65 -4.60
N GLN A 72 -0.90 9.51 -3.83
CA GLN A 72 -1.38 10.55 -2.91
C GLN A 72 -0.32 10.94 -1.86
N LEU A 73 0.49 9.99 -1.41
CA LEU A 73 1.54 10.22 -0.43
C LEU A 73 2.85 10.73 -1.04
N ARG A 74 3.05 10.65 -2.36
CA ARG A 74 4.23 11.26 -2.98
C ARG A 74 4.14 12.77 -2.77
N PRO A 75 5.26 13.46 -2.48
CA PRO A 75 5.23 14.90 -2.53
C PRO A 75 4.75 15.24 -3.95
N HIS A 76 3.79 16.15 -4.08
CA HIS A 76 3.47 16.73 -5.36
C HIS A 76 4.80 17.29 -5.87
N ALA A 77 5.48 16.53 -6.73
CA ALA A 77 6.66 17.03 -7.41
C ALA A 77 6.12 18.26 -8.10
N GLU A 78 6.61 19.40 -7.62
CA GLU A 78 6.11 20.72 -7.91
C GLU A 78 5.62 20.75 -9.34
N ALA A 79 4.39 21.22 -9.55
CA ALA A 79 4.02 21.71 -10.85
C ALA A 79 5.12 22.71 -11.21
N VAL A 80 6.07 22.27 -12.04
CA VAL A 80 7.12 23.12 -12.57
C VAL A 80 6.35 24.05 -13.49
N GLU A 81 5.82 25.12 -12.92
CA GLU A 81 5.39 26.30 -13.64
C GLU A 81 6.65 26.79 -14.33
N THR A 82 6.92 26.29 -15.54
CA THR A 82 7.85 26.92 -16.44
C THR A 82 7.20 28.24 -16.83
N PRO A 83 7.70 29.40 -16.40
CA PRO A 83 7.27 30.64 -16.99
C PRO A 83 7.92 30.66 -18.37
N THR A 84 7.18 30.27 -19.40
CA THR A 84 7.54 30.60 -20.78
C THR A 84 7.60 32.12 -20.85
N LYS A 85 8.81 32.66 -20.74
CA LYS A 85 9.07 34.07 -20.96
C LYS A 85 8.91 34.33 -22.47
N LEU A 86 7.86 35.08 -22.80
CA LEU A 86 7.64 35.74 -24.09
C LEU A 86 8.80 36.69 -24.43
#